data_AF-A0A6I4LYI1-F1
#
_entry.id   AF-A0A6I4LYI1-F1
#
_cell.length_a   1.000
_cell.length_b   1.000
_cell.length_c   1.000
_cell.angle_alpha   90.00
_cell.angle_beta   90.00
_cell.angle_gamma   90.00
#
_symmetry.space_group_name_H-M   'P 1'
#
loop_
_entity.id
_entity.type
_entity.pdbx_description
1 polymer ?
#
loop_
_entity_poly.entity_id
_entity_poly.type
_entity_poly.pdbx_seq_one_letter_code
_entity_poly.pdbx_strand_id
1 'polypeptide(L)'
;MTYSGTSFLRAFPRLTIPLLLGVALALPLAACGEEGANDAAVADLDNQLVGKGSDPEVNAALNDRILVDPDLTDNANMNTVKAATKPLSGATPADSGFEGDASIEALDGAKLMRAPKATVVKAEECTNCGDRRAATLGGLAADQGVTRGKGTCDAKLQYGAGWANRMPAEFPVYPQGRVKEAGGVDGGICDIRVVSFSTSAAIQNVIDYYYTRARKSGYNAEHQLRAGEHVLGGTRDNDGGAYFITFNAKAGGGTIVDIVANNGR
;
A
#
# COMPACT_ATOMS: atom_id res chain seq x y z
N MET A 1 0.42 55.65 44.81
CA MET A 1 0.62 55.90 46.26
C MET A 1 0.58 54.52 46.90
N THR A 2 1.61 53.92 47.48
CA THR A 2 2.79 54.41 48.23
C THR A 2 3.89 53.33 48.15
N TYR A 3 5.15 53.79 48.16
CA TYR A 3 6.40 53.04 48.07
C TYR A 3 6.71 52.21 49.34
N SER A 4 7.36 51.04 49.16
CA SER A 4 8.09 50.26 50.18
C SER A 4 9.07 49.33 49.44
N GLY A 5 10.35 49.17 49.74
CA GLY A 5 11.18 49.74 50.80
C GLY A 5 12.67 49.45 50.52
N THR A 6 13.49 50.40 50.96
CA THR A 6 14.81 50.27 51.62
C THR A 6 15.89 49.29 51.15
N SER A 7 17.01 49.91 50.78
CA SER A 7 18.40 49.49 50.64
C SER A 7 19.00 48.63 51.77
N PHE A 8 19.99 47.79 51.40
CA PHE A 8 21.15 47.48 52.25
C PHE A 8 22.43 47.45 51.41
N LEU A 9 23.45 48.18 51.89
CA LEU A 9 24.78 48.33 51.32
C LEU A 9 25.67 47.09 51.59
N ARG A 10 26.69 46.80 50.76
CA ARG A 10 28.13 47.16 50.98
C ARG A 10 29.11 46.32 50.12
N ALA A 11 30.17 47.03 49.69
CA ALA A 11 31.58 46.62 49.57
C ALA A 11 32.13 45.98 48.26
N PHE A 12 32.96 46.80 47.58
CA PHE A 12 34.14 46.62 46.70
C PHE A 12 34.97 45.30 46.86
N PRO A 13 35.86 44.90 45.89
CA PRO A 13 36.69 45.77 45.06
C PRO A 13 36.95 45.36 43.58
N ARG A 14 37.64 46.29 42.89
CA ARG A 14 38.22 46.22 41.55
C ARG A 14 39.30 45.14 41.46
N LEU A 15 39.33 44.37 40.38
CA LEU A 15 40.55 43.75 39.86
C LEU A 15 40.59 43.85 38.32
N THR A 16 41.81 44.07 37.87
CA THR A 16 42.30 44.55 36.57
C THR A 16 42.80 43.40 35.66
N ILE A 17 42.50 43.48 34.34
CA ILE A 17 43.39 43.16 33.17
C ILE A 17 43.72 41.64 32.93
N PRO A 18 44.07 41.09 31.73
CA PRO A 18 44.16 41.61 30.33
C PRO A 18 43.46 40.79 29.22
N LEU A 19 43.26 41.46 28.08
CA LEU A 19 43.66 41.10 26.70
C LEU A 19 43.98 39.60 26.38
N LEU A 20 43.16 38.97 25.53
CA LEU A 20 43.60 37.91 24.62
C LEU A 20 42.97 38.11 23.23
N LEU A 21 43.86 38.37 22.26
CA LEU A 21 43.82 38.02 20.83
C LEU A 21 42.79 36.91 20.52
N GLY A 22 41.93 36.95 19.51
CA GLY A 22 42.05 37.50 18.16
C GLY A 22 42.13 36.35 17.15
N VAL A 23 41.03 35.98 16.48
CA VAL A 23 41.01 35.33 15.15
C VAL A 23 39.68 35.68 14.48
N ALA A 24 39.73 36.56 13.49
CA ALA A 24 38.60 36.91 12.64
C ALA A 24 38.37 35.80 11.60
N LEU A 25 37.13 35.32 11.52
CA LEU A 25 36.61 34.47 10.47
C LEU A 25 36.68 35.19 9.11
N ALA A 26 37.54 34.72 8.22
CA ALA A 26 37.41 34.94 6.79
C ALA A 26 37.04 33.59 6.15
N LEU A 27 35.74 33.38 5.89
CA LEU A 27 35.27 32.27 5.06
C LEU A 27 35.48 32.67 3.59
N PRO A 28 36.27 31.94 2.79
CA PRO A 28 36.19 32.05 1.35
C PRO A 28 34.96 31.27 0.87
N LEU A 29 34.06 31.95 0.17
CA LEU A 29 33.08 31.33 -0.72
C LEU A 29 33.85 30.56 -1.80
N ALA A 30 33.81 29.23 -1.75
CA ALA A 30 34.32 28.37 -2.81
C ALA A 30 33.18 27.44 -3.30
N ALA A 31 32.93 27.54 -4.61
CA ALA A 31 32.38 26.54 -5.53
C ALA A 31 30.88 26.15 -5.41
N CYS A 32 30.04 26.87 -6.16
CA CYS A 32 29.09 26.24 -7.07
C CYS A 32 29.78 26.14 -8.44
N GLY A 33 29.96 24.93 -8.97
CA GLY A 33 30.54 24.72 -10.29
C GLY A 33 31.02 23.29 -10.49
N GLU A 34 30.21 22.53 -11.25
CA GLU A 34 30.54 21.35 -12.07
C GLU A 34 31.61 20.37 -11.56
N GLU A 35 31.16 19.18 -11.18
CA GLU A 35 31.95 17.96 -11.35
C GLU A 35 31.06 16.85 -11.86
N GLY A 36 31.50 16.23 -12.95
CA GLY A 36 30.70 15.47 -13.90
C GLY A 36 29.84 14.41 -13.24
N ALA A 37 28.59 14.34 -13.69
CA ALA A 37 27.77 13.15 -13.58
C ALA A 37 28.62 11.98 -14.09
N ASN A 38 29.00 11.11 -13.16
CA ASN A 38 29.61 9.84 -13.44
C ASN A 38 28.56 9.02 -14.20
N ASP A 39 28.62 9.03 -15.53
CA ASP A 39 27.69 8.31 -16.41
C ASP A 39 27.51 6.85 -16.00
N ALA A 40 28.54 6.23 -15.41
CA ALA A 40 28.46 4.89 -14.85
C ALA A 40 27.60 4.79 -13.59
N ALA A 41 27.60 5.79 -12.70
CA ALA A 41 26.72 5.81 -11.53
C ALA A 41 25.32 6.32 -11.88
N VAL A 42 25.18 7.18 -12.90
CA VAL A 42 23.88 7.50 -13.48
C VAL A 42 23.26 6.25 -14.12
N ALA A 43 24.05 5.48 -14.88
CA ALA A 43 23.59 4.21 -15.45
C ALA A 43 23.31 3.14 -14.39
N ASP A 44 24.09 3.09 -13.31
CA ASP A 44 23.83 2.19 -12.18
C ASP A 44 22.56 2.60 -11.42
N LEU A 45 22.36 3.90 -11.19
CA LEU A 45 21.15 4.45 -10.58
C LEU A 45 19.92 4.22 -11.48
N ASP A 46 20.05 4.41 -12.79
CA ASP A 46 19.00 4.09 -13.77
C ASP A 46 18.66 2.62 -13.72
N ASN A 47 19.65 1.71 -13.69
CA ASN A 47 19.40 0.28 -13.55
C ASN A 47 18.72 -0.09 -12.21
N GLN A 48 19.04 0.62 -11.13
CA GLN A 48 18.39 0.44 -9.83
C GLN A 48 16.95 0.97 -9.80
N LEU A 49 16.67 2.08 -10.49
CA LEU A 49 15.35 2.71 -10.57
C LEU A 49 14.40 1.99 -11.54
N VAL A 50 14.96 1.48 -12.63
CA VAL A 50 14.24 0.78 -13.70
C VAL A 50 13.84 -0.63 -13.26
N GLY A 51 14.57 -1.23 -12.31
CA GLY A 51 14.25 -2.51 -11.68
C GLY A 51 14.42 -3.71 -12.63
N LYS A 52 14.75 -4.89 -12.09
CA LYS A 52 14.72 -6.12 -12.88
C LYS A 52 13.26 -6.42 -13.25
N GLY A 53 12.90 -6.17 -14.52
CA GLY A 53 11.52 -6.29 -14.98
C GLY A 53 11.00 -5.06 -15.71
N SER A 54 11.82 -4.04 -15.94
CA SER A 54 11.49 -3.05 -16.97
C SER A 54 11.41 -3.73 -18.33
N ASP A 55 10.20 -3.78 -18.86
CA ASP A 55 10.00 -4.26 -20.22
C ASP A 55 10.64 -3.25 -21.19
N PRO A 56 11.62 -3.67 -22.02
CA PRO A 56 12.19 -2.81 -23.05
C PRO A 56 11.12 -2.18 -23.95
N GLU A 57 9.96 -2.82 -24.12
CA GLU A 57 8.83 -2.30 -24.87
C GLU A 57 8.12 -1.16 -24.14
N VAL A 58 7.96 -1.24 -22.81
CA VAL A 58 7.34 -0.18 -21.99
C VAL A 58 8.27 1.03 -21.88
N ASN A 59 9.58 0.78 -21.70
CA ASN A 59 10.56 1.86 -21.73
C ASN A 59 10.65 2.51 -23.11
N ALA A 60 10.53 1.74 -24.20
CA ALA A 60 10.42 2.31 -25.54
C ALA A 60 9.15 3.15 -25.72
N ALA A 61 8.02 2.73 -25.16
CA ALA A 61 6.77 3.48 -25.19
C ALA A 61 6.81 4.78 -24.36
N LEU A 62 7.48 4.78 -23.20
CA LEU A 62 7.64 5.96 -22.35
C LEU A 62 8.67 6.97 -22.90
N ASN A 63 9.71 6.47 -23.56
CA ASN A 63 10.69 7.31 -24.27
C ASN A 63 10.23 7.69 -25.67
N ASP A 64 9.10 7.16 -26.13
CA ASP A 64 8.53 7.59 -27.40
C ASP A 64 8.14 9.06 -27.22
N ARG A 65 8.62 9.92 -28.13
CA ARG A 65 8.27 11.33 -28.10
C ARG A 65 6.76 11.42 -28.06
N ILE A 66 6.19 12.17 -27.11
CA ILE A 66 4.79 12.57 -27.18
C ILE A 66 4.65 13.38 -28.47
N LEU A 67 4.18 12.71 -29.52
CA LEU A 67 4.08 13.25 -30.86
C LEU A 67 2.97 14.31 -30.88
N VAL A 68 3.35 15.57 -30.65
CA VAL A 68 2.79 16.61 -31.50
C VAL A 68 3.36 16.32 -32.88
N ASP A 69 2.68 15.47 -33.66
CA ASP A 69 3.04 15.18 -35.04
C ASP A 69 2.85 16.48 -35.84
N PRO A 70 3.93 17.19 -36.20
CA PRO A 70 3.83 18.48 -36.87
C PRO A 70 3.13 18.34 -38.22
N ASP A 71 3.25 17.16 -38.86
CA ASP A 71 2.61 16.85 -40.14
C ASP A 71 1.11 16.59 -39.99
N LEU A 72 0.61 16.27 -38.78
CA LEU A 72 -0.83 16.21 -38.45
C LEU A 72 -1.45 17.59 -38.17
N THR A 73 -0.64 18.62 -37.95
CA THR A 73 -1.14 20.00 -37.75
C THR A 73 -1.61 20.60 -39.08
N ASP A 74 -0.94 20.25 -40.19
CA ASP A 74 -1.27 20.73 -41.54
C ASP A 74 -2.09 19.72 -42.38
N ASN A 75 -2.18 18.44 -41.96
CA ASN A 75 -2.95 17.38 -42.66
C ASN A 75 -4.10 16.81 -41.82
N ALA A 76 -4.77 17.62 -40.99
CA ALA A 76 -5.94 17.23 -40.20
C ALA A 76 -7.22 16.93 -41.03
N ASN A 77 -7.08 16.37 -42.22
CA ASN A 77 -8.19 15.92 -43.04
C ASN A 77 -8.60 14.49 -42.64
N MET A 78 -9.90 14.32 -42.37
CA MET A 78 -10.58 13.19 -41.72
C MET A 78 -10.34 11.77 -42.29
N ASN A 79 -9.52 11.59 -43.35
CA ASN A 79 -9.39 10.33 -44.09
C ASN A 79 -7.94 9.81 -44.26
N THR A 80 -6.93 10.41 -43.64
CA THR A 80 -5.55 9.87 -43.70
C THR A 80 -5.34 8.82 -42.61
N VAL A 81 -5.46 7.54 -42.97
CA VAL A 81 -5.07 6.42 -42.11
C VAL A 81 -3.57 6.17 -42.29
N LYS A 82 -2.76 6.64 -41.32
CA LYS A 82 -1.33 6.28 -41.27
C LYS A 82 -1.23 4.82 -40.82
N ALA A 83 -0.57 3.97 -41.61
CA ALA A 83 -0.33 2.59 -41.21
C ALA A 83 0.56 2.57 -39.95
N ALA A 84 0.11 1.85 -38.92
CA ALA A 84 0.89 1.70 -37.70
C ALA A 84 2.27 1.13 -38.03
N THR A 85 3.33 1.83 -37.63
CA THR A 85 4.73 1.47 -37.93
C THR A 85 5.13 0.13 -37.28
N LYS A 86 4.39 -0.31 -36.26
CA LYS A 86 4.43 -1.65 -35.67
C LYS A 86 3.04 -2.05 -35.17
N PRO A 87 2.69 -3.35 -35.14
CA PRO A 87 1.50 -3.79 -34.41
C PRO A 87 1.64 -3.37 -32.95
N LEU A 88 0.59 -2.73 -32.42
CA LEU A 88 0.50 -2.43 -31.00
C LEU A 88 0.53 -3.78 -30.26
N SER A 89 1.60 -4.08 -29.52
CA SER A 89 1.77 -5.38 -28.88
C SER A 89 0.70 -5.65 -27.83
N GLY A 90 0.00 -4.60 -27.36
CA GLY A 90 -0.98 -4.69 -26.28
C GLY A 90 -0.40 -5.23 -24.98
N ALA A 91 0.95 -5.28 -24.89
CA ALA A 91 1.65 -5.82 -23.76
C ALA A 91 1.43 -4.87 -22.57
N THR A 92 0.61 -5.30 -21.63
CA THR A 92 0.53 -4.67 -20.31
C THR A 92 1.73 -5.15 -19.49
N PRO A 93 2.39 -4.28 -18.72
CA PRO A 93 3.43 -4.70 -17.79
C PRO A 93 2.96 -5.89 -16.97
N ALA A 94 3.85 -6.85 -16.74
CA ALA A 94 3.51 -8.01 -15.93
C ALA A 94 2.96 -7.55 -14.58
N ASP A 95 1.85 -8.14 -14.12
CA ASP A 95 1.34 -7.99 -12.75
C ASP A 95 2.28 -8.73 -11.77
N SER A 96 3.60 -8.65 -11.94
CA SER A 96 4.59 -9.40 -11.17
C SER A 96 4.73 -8.93 -9.73
N GLY A 97 4.12 -7.79 -9.35
CA GLY A 97 4.23 -7.24 -8.00
C GLY A 97 5.47 -6.36 -7.84
N PHE A 98 5.89 -6.14 -6.61
CA PHE A 98 7.25 -5.65 -6.32
C PHE A 98 8.19 -6.86 -6.23
N GLU A 99 9.49 -6.69 -6.43
CA GLU A 99 10.43 -7.80 -6.21
C GLU A 99 10.63 -8.05 -4.70
N GLY A 100 10.56 -9.32 -4.29
CA GLY A 100 10.79 -9.72 -2.89
C GLY A 100 9.60 -9.47 -1.96
N ASP A 101 9.75 -9.88 -0.70
CA ASP A 101 8.74 -9.66 0.34
C ASP A 101 8.96 -8.29 1.02
N ALA A 102 7.93 -7.80 1.71
CA ALA A 102 7.99 -6.57 2.49
C ALA A 102 9.08 -6.65 3.58
N SER A 103 9.81 -5.55 3.76
CA SER A 103 10.80 -5.46 4.84
C SER A 103 10.13 -5.48 6.22
N ILE A 104 10.88 -5.81 7.26
CA ILE A 104 10.36 -5.82 8.63
C ILE A 104 9.87 -4.43 9.05
N GLU A 105 10.54 -3.37 8.59
CA GLU A 105 10.13 -1.98 8.81
C GLU A 105 8.79 -1.68 8.13
N ALA A 106 8.60 -2.15 6.89
CA ALA A 106 7.34 -2.00 6.16
C ALA A 106 6.19 -2.80 6.82
N LEU A 107 6.52 -3.87 7.55
CA LEU A 107 5.59 -4.65 8.37
C LEU A 107 5.40 -4.07 9.78
N ASP A 108 5.69 -2.79 9.99
CA ASP A 108 5.60 -2.07 11.28
C ASP A 108 6.44 -2.69 12.40
N GLY A 109 7.56 -3.34 12.06
CA GLY A 109 8.40 -4.07 13.02
C GLY A 109 7.67 -5.22 13.71
N ALA A 110 6.56 -5.70 13.13
CA ALA A 110 5.71 -6.67 13.78
C ALA A 110 6.44 -8.00 13.96
N LYS A 111 6.66 -8.40 15.22
CA LYS A 111 6.92 -9.82 15.53
C LYS A 111 5.69 -10.62 15.10
N LEU A 112 5.80 -11.30 13.97
CA LEU A 112 4.72 -12.09 13.38
C LEU A 112 4.49 -13.35 14.21
N MET A 113 3.24 -13.57 14.57
CA MET A 113 2.76 -14.83 15.10
C MET A 113 2.48 -15.77 13.94
N ARG A 114 2.89 -17.04 14.12
CA ARG A 114 2.52 -18.09 13.18
C ARG A 114 1.02 -18.37 13.29
N ALA A 115 0.32 -18.27 12.17
CA ALA A 115 -1.08 -18.69 12.12
C ALA A 115 -1.17 -20.21 12.37
N PRO A 116 -2.20 -20.68 13.09
CA PRO A 116 -2.48 -22.11 13.22
C PRO A 116 -2.59 -22.77 11.85
N LYS A 117 -2.33 -24.08 11.79
CA LYS A 117 -2.56 -24.85 10.57
C LYS A 117 -4.02 -24.71 10.16
N ALA A 118 -4.26 -24.50 8.86
CA ALA A 118 -5.60 -24.39 8.31
C ALA A 118 -6.42 -25.63 8.66
N THR A 119 -7.62 -25.41 9.17
CA THR A 119 -8.62 -26.48 9.31
C THR A 119 -9.29 -26.69 7.96
N VAL A 120 -9.32 -27.94 7.48
CA VAL A 120 -9.92 -28.25 6.18
C VAL A 120 -11.43 -28.31 6.35
N VAL A 121 -12.15 -27.39 5.71
CA VAL A 121 -13.60 -27.40 5.67
C VAL A 121 -14.03 -28.36 4.59
N LYS A 122 -14.89 -29.32 4.94
CA LYS A 122 -15.42 -30.27 3.96
C LYS A 122 -16.36 -29.57 2.99
N ALA A 123 -16.46 -30.11 1.77
CA ALA A 123 -17.32 -29.52 0.74
C ALA A 123 -18.79 -29.42 1.18
N GLU A 124 -19.26 -30.38 1.96
CA GLU A 124 -20.64 -30.45 2.48
C GLU A 124 -20.92 -29.41 3.56
N GLU A 125 -19.88 -28.99 4.31
CA GLU A 125 -19.97 -28.01 5.40
C GLU A 125 -19.84 -26.57 4.89
N CYS A 126 -19.53 -26.40 3.61
CA CYS A 126 -19.39 -25.09 3.01
C CYS A 126 -20.42 -24.84 1.91
N THR A 127 -21.51 -24.17 2.30
CA THR A 127 -22.62 -23.81 1.41
C THR A 127 -22.18 -22.95 0.22
N ASN A 128 -21.12 -22.15 0.38
CA ASN A 128 -20.61 -21.20 -0.63
C ASN A 128 -19.15 -21.48 -1.07
N CYS A 129 -18.65 -22.72 -0.94
CA CYS A 129 -17.32 -23.08 -1.46
C CYS A 129 -17.42 -23.68 -2.88
N GLY A 130 -16.50 -23.33 -3.76
CA GLY A 130 -16.39 -23.88 -5.13
C GLY A 130 -16.98 -22.98 -6.21
N ASP A 131 -17.47 -23.58 -7.31
CA ASP A 131 -17.87 -22.93 -8.58
C ASP A 131 -18.99 -21.86 -8.47
N ARG A 132 -19.59 -21.70 -7.28
CA ARG A 132 -20.62 -20.69 -6.99
C ARG A 132 -20.08 -19.45 -6.28
N ARG A 133 -18.77 -19.34 -6.08
CA ARG A 133 -18.17 -18.13 -5.50
C ARG A 133 -18.39 -16.95 -6.42
N ALA A 134 -18.81 -15.83 -5.87
CA ALA A 134 -18.88 -14.59 -6.61
C ALA A 134 -17.54 -14.23 -7.28
N ALA A 135 -17.61 -13.99 -8.59
CA ALA A 135 -16.48 -13.57 -9.40
C ALA A 135 -16.14 -12.07 -9.28
N THR A 136 -16.98 -11.29 -8.58
CA THR A 136 -16.81 -9.84 -8.41
C THR A 136 -16.65 -9.50 -6.94
N LEU A 137 -15.90 -8.45 -6.60
CA LEU A 137 -15.76 -8.00 -5.21
C LEU A 137 -17.10 -7.68 -4.54
N GLY A 138 -18.07 -7.15 -5.29
CA GLY A 138 -19.42 -6.89 -4.79
C GLY A 138 -20.19 -8.16 -4.46
N GLY A 139 -20.05 -9.19 -5.30
CA GLY A 139 -20.61 -10.50 -4.99
C GLY A 139 -19.86 -11.18 -3.85
N LEU A 140 -18.53 -11.02 -3.72
CA LEU A 140 -17.78 -11.56 -2.58
C LEU A 140 -18.24 -10.88 -1.28
N ALA A 141 -18.41 -9.56 -1.29
CA ALA A 141 -18.98 -8.82 -0.17
C ALA A 141 -20.39 -9.29 0.20
N ALA A 142 -21.23 -9.59 -0.80
CA ALA A 142 -22.58 -10.10 -0.62
C ALA A 142 -22.60 -11.56 -0.10
N ASP A 143 -21.75 -12.43 -0.63
CA ASP A 143 -21.59 -13.84 -0.23
C ASP A 143 -21.04 -13.96 1.19
N GLN A 144 -20.11 -13.07 1.55
CA GLN A 144 -19.62 -12.92 2.91
C GLN A 144 -20.60 -12.19 3.80
N GLY A 145 -21.71 -11.71 3.20
CA GLY A 145 -22.83 -10.98 3.77
C GLY A 145 -22.58 -10.72 5.23
N VAL A 146 -21.87 -9.61 5.51
CA VAL A 146 -21.45 -9.22 6.85
C VAL A 146 -22.72 -9.04 7.66
N THR A 147 -23.26 -10.17 8.12
CA THR A 147 -24.53 -10.34 8.83
C THR A 147 -24.33 -10.03 10.32
N ARG A 148 -23.22 -9.34 10.61
CA ARG A 148 -22.83 -8.80 11.91
C ARG A 148 -22.52 -7.30 11.77
N GLY A 149 -23.45 -6.60 11.13
CA GLY A 149 -23.77 -5.18 11.32
C GLY A 149 -25.29 -5.09 11.50
N LYS A 150 -25.83 -3.98 12.00
CA LYS A 150 -27.27 -3.85 12.40
C LYS A 150 -28.30 -3.88 11.24
N GLY A 151 -28.07 -4.58 10.11
CA GLY A 151 -28.98 -4.58 8.95
C GLY A 151 -28.40 -5.17 7.66
N THR A 152 -29.22 -5.23 6.60
CA THR A 152 -28.85 -5.73 5.27
C THR A 152 -28.06 -4.67 4.50
N CYS A 153 -26.96 -5.08 3.88
CA CYS A 153 -26.16 -4.23 3.00
C CYS A 153 -26.85 -4.08 1.63
N ASP A 154 -27.99 -3.39 1.60
CA ASP A 154 -28.73 -3.10 0.36
C ASP A 154 -28.10 -1.93 -0.43
N ALA A 155 -27.08 -1.29 0.14
CA ALA A 155 -26.31 -0.22 -0.49
C ALA A 155 -25.35 -0.78 -1.55
N LYS A 156 -25.35 -0.14 -2.74
CA LYS A 156 -24.47 -0.51 -3.85
C LYS A 156 -23.02 -0.19 -3.48
N LEU A 157 -22.15 -1.19 -3.61
CA LEU A 157 -20.71 -1.03 -3.49
C LEU A 157 -20.22 0.03 -4.48
N GLN A 158 -19.52 1.05 -3.99
CA GLN A 158 -18.85 2.04 -4.82
C GLN A 158 -17.44 1.58 -5.09
N TYR A 159 -17.04 1.53 -6.35
CA TYR A 159 -15.71 1.10 -6.76
C TYR A 159 -14.76 2.28 -6.94
N GLY A 160 -13.50 2.09 -6.58
CA GLY A 160 -12.45 3.09 -6.75
C GLY A 160 -11.23 2.78 -5.90
N ALA A 161 -10.03 2.96 -6.46
CA ALA A 161 -8.76 2.66 -5.78
C ALA A 161 -8.59 3.42 -4.45
N GLY A 162 -9.24 4.59 -4.29
CA GLY A 162 -9.24 5.35 -3.05
C GLY A 162 -9.76 4.58 -1.83
N TRP A 163 -10.63 3.58 -2.03
CA TRP A 163 -11.14 2.73 -0.96
C TRP A 163 -10.07 1.87 -0.28
N ALA A 164 -8.96 1.56 -0.99
CA ALA A 164 -7.85 0.82 -0.40
C ALA A 164 -7.17 1.59 0.76
N ASN A 165 -7.15 2.93 0.68
CA ASN A 165 -6.63 3.81 1.73
C ASN A 165 -7.62 4.00 2.89
N ARG A 166 -8.85 3.49 2.72
CA ARG A 166 -9.99 3.63 3.64
C ARG A 166 -10.32 2.31 4.36
N MET A 167 -9.48 1.29 4.17
CA MET A 167 -9.55 0.04 4.92
C MET A 167 -9.43 0.28 6.44
N PRO A 168 -9.99 -0.60 7.28
CA PRO A 168 -9.77 -0.55 8.72
C PRO A 168 -8.28 -0.60 9.04
N ALA A 169 -7.86 0.09 10.09
CA ALA A 169 -6.45 0.16 10.48
C ALA A 169 -5.87 -1.22 10.80
N GLU A 170 -6.70 -2.20 11.15
CA GLU A 170 -6.29 -3.56 11.46
C GLU A 170 -6.07 -4.41 10.21
N PHE A 171 -6.70 -4.05 9.10
CA PHE A 171 -6.70 -4.82 7.84
C PHE A 171 -6.31 -3.95 6.63
N PRO A 172 -5.15 -3.28 6.63
CA PRO A 172 -4.70 -2.52 5.47
C PRO A 172 -4.28 -3.45 4.32
N VAL A 173 -4.08 -2.87 3.15
CA VAL A 173 -3.37 -3.54 2.05
C VAL A 173 -1.97 -3.92 2.54
N TYR A 174 -1.54 -5.14 2.19
CA TYR A 174 -0.22 -5.64 2.56
C TYR A 174 0.87 -4.68 2.04
N PRO A 175 1.94 -4.40 2.80
CA PRO A 175 3.01 -3.54 2.32
C PRO A 175 3.61 -4.08 1.01
N GLN A 176 3.89 -3.19 0.04
CA GLN A 176 4.26 -3.59 -1.33
C GLN A 176 3.20 -4.45 -2.05
N GLY A 177 1.93 -4.39 -1.62
CA GLY A 177 0.79 -4.92 -2.35
C GLY A 177 0.40 -4.00 -3.52
N ARG A 178 0.08 -4.59 -4.67
CA ARG A 178 -0.49 -3.89 -5.83
C ARG A 178 -2.01 -4.06 -5.83
N VAL A 179 -2.73 -2.97 -5.54
CA VAL A 179 -4.20 -2.94 -5.56
C VAL A 179 -4.70 -3.17 -6.98
N LYS A 180 -5.59 -4.14 -7.14
CA LYS A 180 -6.29 -4.44 -8.40
C LYS A 180 -7.65 -3.77 -8.45
N GLU A 181 -8.39 -3.92 -7.36
CA GLU A 181 -9.74 -3.40 -7.25
C GLU A 181 -9.99 -3.06 -5.78
N ALA A 182 -10.72 -1.97 -5.54
CA ALA A 182 -11.15 -1.62 -4.21
C ALA A 182 -12.55 -1.03 -4.29
N GLY A 183 -13.33 -1.25 -3.24
CA GLY A 183 -14.66 -0.72 -3.14
C GLY A 183 -15.08 -0.53 -1.69
N GLY A 184 -16.10 0.28 -1.49
CA GLY A 184 -16.66 0.49 -0.18
C GLY A 184 -18.06 1.03 -0.22
N VAL A 185 -18.71 0.95 0.93
CA VAL A 185 -19.96 1.63 1.21
C VAL A 185 -19.73 2.49 2.45
N ASP A 186 -20.08 3.77 2.36
CA ASP A 186 -20.21 4.65 3.51
C ASP A 186 -21.70 4.77 3.86
N GLY A 187 -22.07 4.45 5.10
CA GLY A 187 -23.47 4.60 5.52
C GLY A 187 -23.87 3.73 6.70
N GLY A 188 -23.64 4.22 7.91
CA GLY A 188 -24.25 3.71 9.15
C GLY A 188 -24.11 2.20 9.34
N ILE A 189 -25.23 1.49 9.25
CA ILE A 189 -25.39 0.09 9.65
C ILE A 189 -24.57 -0.92 8.80
N CYS A 190 -24.12 -0.53 7.60
CA CYS A 190 -23.29 -1.33 6.71
C CYS A 190 -22.15 -0.48 6.13
N ASP A 191 -21.03 -0.42 6.84
CA ASP A 191 -19.80 0.23 6.41
C ASP A 191 -18.77 -0.82 5.99
N ILE A 192 -18.94 -1.37 4.78
CA ILE A 192 -18.03 -2.40 4.26
C ILE A 192 -16.89 -1.75 3.49
N ARG A 193 -15.72 -2.36 3.61
CA ARG A 193 -14.55 -2.15 2.76
C ARG A 193 -14.18 -3.47 2.11
N VAL A 194 -13.91 -3.40 0.81
CA VAL A 194 -13.34 -4.52 0.05
C VAL A 194 -12.12 -4.08 -0.73
N VAL A 195 -11.11 -4.93 -0.76
CA VAL A 195 -9.93 -4.71 -1.59
C VAL A 195 -9.41 -6.05 -2.10
N SER A 196 -9.06 -6.07 -3.39
CA SER A 196 -8.28 -7.13 -4.02
C SER A 196 -6.91 -6.59 -4.38
N PHE A 197 -5.85 -7.30 -4.02
CA PHE A 197 -4.48 -6.92 -4.37
C PHE A 197 -3.60 -8.15 -4.59
N SER A 198 -2.49 -7.97 -5.30
CA SER A 198 -1.42 -8.95 -5.44
C SER A 198 -0.19 -8.54 -4.64
N THR A 199 0.56 -9.51 -4.12
CA THR A 199 1.88 -9.31 -3.54
C THR A 199 2.80 -10.44 -3.98
N SER A 200 4.10 -10.18 -4.06
CA SER A 200 5.18 -11.15 -4.26
C SER A 200 5.44 -12.01 -3.02
N ALA A 201 4.94 -11.59 -1.85
CA ALA A 201 5.08 -12.30 -0.59
C ALA A 201 4.51 -13.73 -0.66
N ALA A 202 5.18 -14.67 0.01
CA ALA A 202 4.69 -16.04 0.12
C ALA A 202 3.38 -16.09 0.92
N ILE A 203 2.44 -16.93 0.49
CA ILE A 203 1.08 -17.02 1.07
C ILE A 203 1.08 -17.12 2.60
N GLN A 204 2.02 -17.88 3.14
CA GLN A 204 2.14 -18.08 4.57
C GLN A 204 2.60 -16.82 5.31
N ASN A 205 3.48 -16.00 4.73
CA ASN A 205 3.93 -14.75 5.35
C ASN A 205 2.78 -13.75 5.42
N VAL A 206 1.96 -13.70 4.37
CA VAL A 206 0.76 -12.88 4.30
C VAL A 206 -0.28 -13.35 5.33
N ILE A 207 -0.51 -14.66 5.43
CA ILE A 207 -1.40 -15.24 6.46
C ILE A 207 -0.92 -14.89 7.86
N ASP A 208 0.38 -15.08 8.15
CA ASP A 208 0.97 -14.79 9.47
C ASP A 208 0.86 -13.30 9.82
N TYR A 209 1.02 -12.42 8.83
CA TYR A 209 0.81 -10.98 8.98
C TYR A 209 -0.62 -10.63 9.41
N TYR A 210 -1.63 -11.07 8.64
CA TYR A 210 -3.03 -10.74 8.95
C TYR A 210 -3.53 -11.45 10.21
N TYR A 211 -3.09 -12.68 10.47
CA TYR A 211 -3.35 -13.37 11.72
C TYR A 211 -2.80 -12.59 12.92
N THR A 212 -1.57 -12.07 12.79
CA THR A 212 -0.95 -11.25 13.82
C THR A 212 -1.73 -9.99 14.10
N ARG A 213 -2.13 -9.25 13.05
CA ARG A 213 -2.92 -8.02 13.19
C ARG A 213 -4.28 -8.31 13.82
N ALA A 214 -5.02 -9.29 13.32
CA ALA A 214 -6.33 -9.67 13.85
C ALA A 214 -6.27 -9.96 15.35
N ARG A 215 -5.35 -10.84 15.77
CA ARG A 215 -5.20 -11.24 17.17
C ARG A 215 -4.72 -10.11 18.07
N LYS A 216 -3.79 -9.26 17.61
CA LYS A 216 -3.32 -8.09 18.37
C LYS A 216 -4.40 -7.03 18.55
N SER A 217 -5.31 -6.94 17.59
CA SER A 217 -6.45 -6.01 17.64
C SER A 217 -7.68 -6.59 18.32
N GLY A 218 -7.60 -7.79 18.92
CA GLY A 218 -8.67 -8.39 19.71
C GLY A 218 -9.73 -9.14 18.91
N TYR A 219 -9.52 -9.37 17.61
CA TYR A 219 -10.37 -10.27 16.83
C TYR A 219 -10.03 -11.72 17.16
N ASN A 220 -11.03 -12.61 17.08
CA ASN A 220 -10.73 -14.01 16.84
C ASN A 220 -10.20 -14.18 15.40
N ALA A 221 -9.53 -15.30 15.14
CA ALA A 221 -8.87 -15.52 13.85
C ALA A 221 -8.85 -17.01 13.53
N GLU A 222 -9.82 -17.43 12.73
CA GLU A 222 -9.94 -18.80 12.25
C GLU A 222 -9.28 -18.95 10.89
N HIS A 223 -8.29 -19.84 10.81
CA HIS A 223 -7.64 -20.19 9.56
C HIS A 223 -8.23 -21.50 9.02
N GLN A 224 -8.82 -21.41 7.83
CA GLN A 224 -9.54 -22.50 7.18
C GLN A 224 -9.01 -22.72 5.75
N LEU A 225 -9.14 -23.95 5.26
CA LEU A 225 -8.96 -24.30 3.85
C LEU A 225 -10.35 -24.61 3.27
N ARG A 226 -10.79 -23.79 2.31
CA ARG A 226 -12.13 -23.81 1.73
C ARG A 226 -12.04 -23.97 0.21
N ALA A 227 -12.42 -25.12 -0.32
CA ALA A 227 -12.25 -25.47 -1.75
C ALA A 227 -10.83 -25.21 -2.29
N GLY A 228 -9.80 -25.48 -1.47
CA GLY A 228 -8.39 -25.27 -1.84
C GLY A 228 -7.87 -23.85 -1.61
N GLU A 229 -8.73 -22.89 -1.25
CA GLU A 229 -8.32 -21.53 -0.90
C GLU A 229 -8.04 -21.42 0.60
N HIS A 230 -7.02 -20.64 0.96
CA HIS A 230 -6.77 -20.27 2.34
C HIS A 230 -7.70 -19.12 2.72
N VAL A 231 -8.34 -19.24 3.89
CA VAL A 231 -9.28 -18.25 4.41
C VAL A 231 -8.92 -17.92 5.84
N LEU A 232 -8.84 -16.63 6.15
CA LEU A 232 -8.74 -16.13 7.52
C LEU A 232 -9.96 -15.26 7.80
N GLY A 233 -10.74 -15.63 8.81
CA GLY A 233 -11.94 -14.88 9.18
C GLY A 233 -12.08 -14.73 10.68
N GLY A 234 -12.85 -13.72 11.07
CA GLY A 234 -13.15 -13.51 12.47
C GLY A 234 -14.01 -12.29 12.76
N THR A 235 -14.39 -12.17 14.03
CA THR A 235 -15.17 -11.11 14.62
C THR A 235 -14.48 -10.58 15.87
N ARG A 236 -14.90 -9.39 16.30
CA ARG A 236 -14.48 -8.76 17.53
C ARG A 236 -15.71 -8.23 18.27
N ASP A 237 -15.92 -8.74 19.47
CA ASP A 237 -17.20 -8.59 20.17
C ASP A 237 -17.44 -7.18 20.70
N ASN A 238 -16.38 -6.40 20.96
CA ASN A 238 -16.51 -5.10 21.62
C ASN A 238 -17.17 -4.02 20.74
N ASP A 239 -17.05 -4.10 19.42
CA ASP A 239 -17.62 -3.15 18.47
C ASP A 239 -18.30 -3.81 17.26
N GLY A 240 -18.44 -5.13 17.26
CA GLY A 240 -19.03 -5.86 16.15
C GLY A 240 -18.14 -5.88 14.90
N GLY A 241 -16.86 -5.59 15.03
CA GLY A 241 -15.90 -5.74 13.94
C GLY A 241 -15.93 -7.15 13.35
N ALA A 242 -15.86 -7.27 12.03
CA ALA A 242 -15.87 -8.51 11.29
C ALA A 242 -14.98 -8.39 10.05
N TYR A 243 -14.26 -9.47 9.74
CA TYR A 243 -13.43 -9.55 8.55
C TYR A 243 -13.41 -10.96 7.96
N PHE A 244 -13.14 -11.01 6.67
CA PHE A 244 -12.94 -12.21 5.90
C PHE A 244 -11.87 -11.94 4.85
N ILE A 245 -10.80 -12.73 4.87
CA ILE A 245 -9.67 -12.59 3.96
C ILE A 245 -9.45 -13.92 3.26
N THR A 246 -9.30 -13.90 1.94
CA THR A 246 -8.88 -15.06 1.18
C THR A 246 -7.49 -14.87 0.60
N PHE A 247 -6.73 -15.96 0.58
CA PHE A 247 -5.37 -16.00 0.07
C PHE A 247 -5.27 -17.09 -0.97
N ASN A 248 -4.88 -16.69 -2.17
CA ASN A 248 -4.74 -17.58 -3.32
C ASN A 248 -3.34 -17.48 -3.89
N ALA A 249 -2.80 -18.60 -4.36
CA ALA A 249 -1.52 -18.61 -5.04
C ALA A 249 -1.62 -17.81 -6.35
N LYS A 250 -0.66 -16.92 -6.58
CA LYS A 250 -0.58 -16.15 -7.81
C LYS A 250 0.22 -16.91 -8.87
N ALA A 251 -0.27 -16.91 -10.11
CA ALA A 251 0.50 -17.42 -11.24
C ALA A 251 1.82 -16.62 -11.39
N GLY A 252 2.94 -17.33 -11.45
CA GLY A 252 4.27 -16.69 -11.45
C GLY A 252 4.83 -16.38 -10.04
N GLY A 253 4.17 -16.81 -8.97
CA GLY A 253 4.63 -16.65 -7.59
C GLY A 253 3.99 -15.47 -6.87
N GLY A 254 4.01 -15.54 -5.55
CA GLY A 254 3.32 -14.60 -4.66
C GLY A 254 1.89 -15.00 -4.32
N THR A 255 1.11 -14.02 -3.86
CA THR A 255 -0.22 -14.20 -3.28
C THR A 255 -1.20 -13.17 -3.83
N ILE A 256 -2.40 -13.63 -4.18
CA ILE A 256 -3.58 -12.79 -4.42
C ILE A 256 -4.39 -12.78 -3.12
N VAL A 257 -4.77 -11.59 -2.68
CA VAL A 257 -5.50 -11.38 -1.44
C VAL A 257 -6.76 -10.61 -1.71
N ASP A 258 -7.89 -11.13 -1.26
CA ASP A 258 -9.16 -10.39 -1.21
C ASP A 258 -9.55 -10.21 0.25
N ILE A 259 -9.81 -8.98 0.65
CA ILE A 259 -10.24 -8.62 2.00
C ILE A 259 -11.66 -8.06 1.92
N VAL A 260 -12.51 -8.53 2.82
CA VAL A 260 -13.79 -7.92 3.18
C VAL A 260 -13.73 -7.61 4.67
N ALA A 261 -13.96 -6.36 5.06
CA ALA A 261 -14.01 -5.97 6.46
C ALA A 261 -15.00 -4.82 6.68
N ASN A 262 -15.56 -4.71 7.89
CA ASN A 262 -16.31 -3.53 8.31
C ASN A 262 -15.44 -2.56 9.14
N ASN A 263 -16.00 -1.43 9.59
CA ASN A 263 -15.30 -0.41 10.40
C ASN A 263 -14.18 0.32 9.64
N GLY A 264 -14.39 0.55 8.34
CA GLY A 264 -13.49 1.36 7.50
C GLY A 264 -13.66 2.87 7.73
N ARG A 265 -12.62 3.67 7.44
CA ARG A 265 -12.63 5.13 7.62
C ARG A 265 -12.95 5.87 6.32
#